data_AF-A0A7S0P5N6-F1
#
_entry.id   AF-A0A7S0P5N6-F1
#
_cell.length_a   1.000
_cell.length_b   1.000
_cell.length_c   1.000
_cell.angle_alpha   90.00
_cell.angle_beta   90.00
_cell.angle_gamma   90.00
#
_symmetry.space_group_name_H-M   'P 1'
#
loop_
_entity.id
_entity.type
_entity.pdbx_description
1 polymer ?
#
loop_
_entity_poly.entity_id
_entity_poly.type
_entity_poly.pdbx_seq_one_letter_code
_entity_poly.pdbx_strand_id
1 'polypeptide(L)'
;ADAVVEAVGELKRLVTLTENGHARAALRRSIAELHDSLRKDAHELRALLGIAATEQVRALLAGKCESIEAFLVEGAADGIEGQLEEASSAHGASSARASAEVTGKETEESNAPLPAPNAPPPQVPSSELQLNPANWARSVEAIPDGCWRPARNPLRSIPRFATDSPLAHKLLQERRPVVLVAAAAAAGAKGGSLVGAAAHKWTLSYLEQNLANMPCTVFRSMNRFFRYSDESKNEVGFETAESFRVEKLTLSIHDFAKRA
;
A
#
# COMPACT_ATOMS: atom_id res chain seq x y z
N ALA A 1 16.50 2.47 15.66
CA ALA A 1 17.49 1.38 15.73
C ALA A 1 17.99 1.22 17.16
N ASP A 2 18.78 2.16 17.67
CA ASP A 2 19.45 2.03 18.98
C ASP A 2 18.49 1.72 20.15
N ALA A 3 17.38 2.47 20.26
CA ALA A 3 16.37 2.22 21.28
C ALA A 3 15.67 0.85 21.16
N VAL A 4 15.55 0.30 19.94
CA VAL A 4 14.94 -1.01 19.70
C VAL A 4 15.91 -2.13 20.07
N VAL A 5 17.20 -1.96 19.75
CA VAL A 5 18.28 -2.88 20.15
C VAL A 5 18.38 -2.95 21.67
N GLU A 6 18.33 -1.81 22.36
CA GLU A 6 18.32 -1.73 23.82
C GLU A 6 17.10 -2.44 24.42
N ALA A 7 15.90 -2.18 23.87
CA ALA A 7 14.67 -2.82 24.31
C ALA A 7 14.71 -4.36 24.16
N VAL A 8 15.25 -4.88 23.06
CA VAL A 8 15.43 -6.33 22.88
C VAL A 8 16.41 -6.89 23.91
N GLY A 9 17.51 -6.18 24.20
CA GLY A 9 18.46 -6.57 25.24
C GLY A 9 17.82 -6.66 26.64
N GLU A 10 16.97 -5.70 26.98
CA GLU A 10 16.23 -5.69 28.24
C GLU A 10 15.19 -6.82 28.32
N LEU A 11 14.43 -7.05 27.24
CA LEU A 11 13.47 -8.15 27.15
C LEU A 11 14.16 -9.51 27.29
N LYS A 12 15.34 -9.71 26.68
CA LYS A 12 16.13 -10.94 26.85
C LYS A 12 16.52 -11.17 28.31
N ARG A 13 16.91 -10.12 29.04
CA ARG A 13 17.17 -10.20 30.49
C ARG A 13 15.91 -10.53 31.28
N LEU A 14 14.76 -9.97 30.91
CA LEU A 14 13.50 -10.29 31.58
C LEU A 14 13.07 -11.74 31.35
N VAL A 15 13.34 -12.31 30.17
CA VAL A 15 13.07 -13.73 29.87
C VAL A 15 13.84 -14.67 30.78
N THR A 16 15.10 -14.36 31.11
CA THR A 16 15.92 -15.22 32.00
C THR A 16 15.49 -15.12 33.47
N LEU A 17 14.96 -13.96 33.89
CA LEU A 17 14.49 -13.72 35.25
C LEU A 17 13.06 -14.20 35.51
N THR A 18 12.26 -14.39 34.45
CA THR A 18 10.84 -14.75 34.59
C THR A 18 10.65 -16.26 34.76
N GLU A 19 10.13 -16.67 35.92
CA GLU A 19 9.78 -18.07 36.22
C GLU A 19 8.43 -18.51 35.64
N ASN A 20 7.51 -17.57 35.39
CA ASN A 20 6.20 -17.86 34.84
C ASN A 20 6.28 -18.23 33.34
N GLY A 21 5.90 -19.47 33.00
CA GLY A 21 5.97 -20.00 31.63
C GLY A 21 5.16 -19.21 30.60
N HIS A 22 3.97 -18.73 30.96
CA HIS A 22 3.13 -17.92 30.06
C HIS A 22 3.74 -16.54 29.80
N ALA A 23 4.25 -15.88 30.84
CA ALA A 23 4.93 -14.60 30.71
C ALA A 23 6.22 -14.74 29.88
N ARG A 24 6.99 -15.81 30.10
CA ARG A 24 8.18 -16.14 29.31
C ARG A 24 7.84 -16.36 27.83
N ALA A 25 6.77 -17.09 27.53
CA ALA A 25 6.30 -17.30 26.15
C ALA A 25 5.82 -16.00 25.48
N ALA A 26 5.17 -15.10 26.22
CA ALA A 26 4.78 -13.79 25.72
C ALA A 26 6.00 -12.91 25.41
N LEU A 27 6.98 -12.83 26.32
CA LEU A 27 8.22 -12.08 26.13
C LEU A 27 9.02 -12.60 24.93
N ARG A 28 9.10 -13.93 24.74
CA ARG A 28 9.75 -14.53 23.56
C ARG A 28 9.07 -14.15 22.25
N ARG A 29 7.73 -14.11 22.21
CA ARG A 29 6.98 -13.63 21.04
C ARG A 29 7.28 -12.17 20.74
N SER A 30 7.28 -11.30 21.74
CA SER A 30 7.63 -9.89 21.56
C SER A 30 9.08 -9.70 21.08
N ILE A 31 10.04 -10.51 21.57
CA ILE A 31 11.41 -10.50 21.05
C ILE A 31 11.46 -10.90 19.58
N ALA A 32 10.71 -11.93 19.17
CA ALA A 32 10.64 -12.37 17.78
C ALA A 32 10.06 -11.29 16.85
N GLU A 33 8.96 -10.65 17.27
CA GLU A 33 8.34 -9.54 16.53
C GLU A 33 9.31 -8.35 16.36
N LEU A 34 10.07 -8.01 17.39
CA LEU A 34 11.09 -6.94 17.32
C LEU A 34 12.27 -7.34 16.43
N HIS A 35 12.70 -8.60 16.45
CA HIS A 35 13.73 -9.11 15.53
C HIS A 35 13.29 -9.01 14.06
N ASP A 36 12.05 -9.38 13.76
CA ASP A 36 11.51 -9.27 12.40
C ASP A 36 11.39 -7.80 11.96
N SER A 37 10.98 -6.90 12.86
CA SER A 37 11.00 -5.46 12.60
C SER A 37 12.41 -4.94 12.30
N LEU A 38 13.42 -5.33 13.09
CA LEU A 38 14.82 -4.95 12.86
C LEU A 38 15.36 -5.49 11.52
N ARG A 39 14.98 -6.72 11.14
CA ARG A 39 15.34 -7.30 9.85
C ARG A 39 14.75 -6.50 8.69
N LYS A 40 13.49 -6.06 8.82
CA LYS A 40 12.85 -5.19 7.82
C LYS A 40 13.55 -3.84 7.73
N ASP A 41 13.85 -3.20 8.86
CA ASP A 41 14.60 -1.94 8.90
C ASP A 41 15.97 -2.06 8.21
N ALA A 42 16.69 -3.17 8.43
CA ALA A 42 17.96 -3.43 7.75
C ALA A 42 17.79 -3.53 6.21
N HIS A 43 16.75 -4.20 5.73
CA HIS A 43 16.45 -4.25 4.29
C HIS A 43 16.12 -2.86 3.71
N GLU A 44 15.32 -2.05 4.42
CA GLU A 44 15.01 -0.69 4.00
C GLU A 44 16.26 0.20 3.97
N LEU A 45 17.15 0.09 4.97
CA LEU A 45 18.42 0.81 4.98
C LEU A 45 19.34 0.42 3.82
N ARG A 46 19.40 -0.85 3.43
CA ARG A 46 20.13 -1.30 2.23
C ARG A 46 19.55 -0.71 0.95
N ALA A 47 18.23 -0.64 0.83
CA ALA A 47 17.58 0.01 -0.31
C ALA A 47 17.93 1.52 -0.36
N LEU A 48 17.90 2.20 0.78
CA LEU A 48 18.27 3.62 0.89
C LEU A 48 19.76 3.87 0.57
N LEU A 49 20.65 2.94 0.95
CA LEU A 49 22.07 3.00 0.60
C LEU A 49 22.30 3.03 -0.92
N GLY A 50 21.52 2.25 -1.67
CA GLY A 50 21.61 2.20 -3.14
C GLY A 50 21.21 3.49 -3.84
N ILE A 51 20.41 4.34 -3.20
CA ILE A 51 19.93 5.62 -3.77
C ILE A 51 20.54 6.85 -3.09
N ALA A 52 21.43 6.67 -2.11
CA ALA A 52 22.00 7.77 -1.34
C ALA A 52 22.93 8.65 -2.21
N ALA A 53 22.58 9.94 -2.30
CA ALA A 53 23.24 10.92 -3.16
C ALA A 53 24.60 11.43 -2.63
N THR A 54 24.89 11.26 -1.33
CA THR A 54 26.13 11.78 -0.72
C THR A 54 26.87 10.70 0.08
N GLU A 55 28.20 10.75 0.08
CA GLU A 55 29.05 9.82 0.82
C GLU A 55 28.81 9.89 2.33
N GLN A 56 28.53 11.08 2.88
CA GLN A 56 28.26 11.25 4.31
C GLN A 56 26.98 10.51 4.73
N VAL A 57 25.91 10.62 3.93
CA VAL A 57 24.66 9.90 4.17
C VAL A 57 24.88 8.40 3.98
N ARG A 58 25.66 8.00 2.98
CA ARG A 58 26.00 6.58 2.74
C ARG A 58 26.76 5.97 3.91
N ALA A 59 27.77 6.65 4.44
CA ALA A 59 28.54 6.18 5.60
C ALA A 59 27.67 6.05 6.87
N LEU A 60 26.77 7.02 7.10
CA LEU A 60 25.85 6.97 8.25
C LEU A 60 24.85 5.82 8.13
N LEU A 61 24.26 5.63 6.95
CA LEU A 61 23.32 4.52 6.71
C LEU A 61 24.02 3.16 6.78
N ALA A 62 25.26 3.05 6.28
CA ALA A 62 26.06 1.84 6.33
C ALA A 62 26.37 1.44 7.78
N GLY A 63 26.86 2.39 8.59
CA GLY A 63 27.12 2.13 10.01
C GLY A 63 25.87 1.71 10.79
N LYS A 64 24.70 2.29 10.48
CA LYS A 64 23.43 1.86 11.08
C LYS A 64 23.01 0.46 10.62
N CYS A 65 23.20 0.13 9.35
CA CYS A 65 22.89 -1.19 8.81
C CYS A 65 23.79 -2.27 9.45
N GLU A 66 25.10 -2.03 9.50
CA GLU A 66 26.08 -2.91 10.14
C GLU A 66 25.77 -3.14 11.63
N SER A 67 25.41 -2.09 12.36
CA SER A 67 25.03 -2.21 13.78
C SER A 67 23.80 -3.09 14.00
N ILE A 68 22.78 -3.01 13.12
CA ILE A 68 21.58 -3.86 13.22
C ILE A 68 21.91 -5.30 12.83
N GLU A 69 22.71 -5.50 11.78
CA GLU A 69 23.10 -6.82 11.31
C GLU A 69 23.95 -7.58 12.34
N ALA A 70 24.92 -6.90 12.95
CA ALA A 70 25.73 -7.47 14.03
C ALA A 70 24.85 -7.96 15.19
N PHE A 71 23.86 -7.15 15.59
CA PHE A 71 22.92 -7.51 16.65
C PHE A 71 22.05 -8.74 16.29
N LEU A 72 21.56 -8.81 15.05
CA LEU A 72 20.77 -9.94 14.57
C LEU A 72 21.58 -11.24 14.51
N VAL A 73 22.87 -11.16 14.19
CA VAL A 73 23.78 -12.32 14.15
C VAL A 73 24.09 -12.83 15.55
N GLU A 74 24.42 -11.94 16.50
CA GLU A 74 24.65 -12.33 17.91
C GLU A 74 23.41 -12.97 18.53
N GLY A 75 22.21 -12.49 18.18
CA GLY A 75 20.96 -13.03 18.68
C GLY A 75 20.57 -14.40 18.15
N ALA A 76 21.16 -14.87 17.04
CA ALA A 76 20.84 -16.17 16.45
C ALA A 76 21.52 -17.36 17.17
N ALA A 77 22.61 -17.11 17.89
CA ALA A 77 23.37 -18.16 18.60
C ALA A 77 22.64 -18.69 19.85
N ASP A 78 21.79 -17.87 20.49
CA ASP A 78 21.10 -18.23 21.74
C ASP A 78 19.81 -19.06 21.54
N GLY A 79 19.42 -19.37 20.30
CA GLY A 79 18.03 -19.71 19.96
C GLY A 79 17.68 -21.17 19.64
N ILE A 80 18.62 -22.13 19.63
CA ILE A 80 18.37 -23.43 18.95
C ILE A 80 18.12 -24.65 19.87
N GLU A 81 18.45 -24.64 21.17
CA GLU A 81 18.40 -25.90 21.97
C GLU A 81 17.10 -26.18 22.77
N GLY A 82 16.06 -25.34 22.70
CA GLY A 82 14.96 -25.39 23.69
C GLY A 82 13.56 -25.85 23.27
N GLN A 83 13.32 -26.33 22.04
CA GLN A 83 11.95 -26.43 21.49
C GLN A 83 11.39 -27.84 21.17
N LEU A 84 11.96 -28.94 21.67
CA LEU A 84 11.52 -30.29 21.24
C LEU A 84 10.77 -31.20 22.23
N GLU A 85 10.52 -30.84 23.50
CA GLU A 85 10.05 -31.84 24.49
C GLU A 85 8.62 -31.66 25.06
N GLU A 86 7.82 -30.66 24.68
CA GLU A 86 6.52 -30.44 25.37
C GLU A 86 5.32 -30.32 24.42
N ALA A 87 5.13 -31.33 23.57
CA ALA A 87 3.88 -31.55 22.85
C ALA A 87 3.67 -33.03 22.50
N SER A 88 3.70 -33.92 23.50
CA SER A 88 3.23 -35.30 23.34
C SER A 88 2.36 -35.68 24.54
N SER A 89 1.11 -35.23 24.54
CA SER A 89 0.02 -35.93 25.23
C SER A 89 -1.33 -35.41 24.76
N ALA A 90 -2.21 -36.37 24.43
CA ALA A 90 -3.66 -36.25 24.29
C ALA A 90 -4.23 -35.66 22.97
N HIS A 91 -4.52 -36.53 22.00
CA HIS A 91 -5.88 -36.98 21.69
C HIS A 91 -5.89 -37.88 20.44
N GLY A 92 -6.35 -39.12 20.63
CA GLY A 92 -6.75 -39.99 19.55
C GLY A 92 -8.24 -39.85 19.27
N ALA A 93 -8.63 -39.92 17.99
CA ALA A 93 -9.68 -40.80 17.46
C ALA A 93 -10.12 -40.34 16.05
N SER A 94 -9.92 -41.24 15.09
CA SER A 94 -10.85 -41.63 14.03
C SER A 94 -11.62 -40.55 13.25
N SER A 95 -11.28 -40.37 11.96
CA SER A 95 -12.30 -40.43 10.90
C SER A 95 -11.67 -40.59 9.51
N ALA A 96 -11.96 -41.71 8.86
CA ALA A 96 -11.67 -41.94 7.46
C ALA A 96 -12.66 -41.18 6.58
N ARG A 97 -12.17 -40.42 5.58
CA ARG A 97 -12.98 -40.10 4.39
C ARG A 97 -12.14 -39.69 3.19
N ALA A 98 -12.19 -40.58 2.18
CA ALA A 98 -12.08 -40.39 0.74
C ALA A 98 -11.39 -39.11 0.20
N SER A 99 -10.21 -39.30 -0.38
CA SER A 99 -9.60 -38.36 -1.32
C SER A 99 -10.22 -38.55 -2.71
N ALA A 100 -10.90 -37.52 -3.20
CA ALA A 100 -11.26 -37.39 -4.61
C ALA A 100 -10.12 -36.66 -5.34
N GLU A 101 -9.63 -37.31 -6.36
CA GLU A 101 -8.62 -36.86 -7.32
C GLU A 101 -9.20 -35.73 -8.18
N VAL A 102 -8.70 -34.50 -8.00
CA VAL A 102 -9.03 -33.36 -8.86
C VAL A 102 -7.83 -33.08 -9.75
N THR A 103 -8.02 -33.40 -11.02
CA THR A 103 -7.10 -33.23 -12.13
C THR A 103 -6.85 -31.74 -12.38
N GLY A 104 -5.62 -31.28 -12.16
CA GLY A 104 -5.15 -29.95 -12.54
C GLY A 104 -5.05 -29.84 -14.06
N LYS A 105 -5.77 -28.87 -14.64
CA LYS A 105 -5.56 -28.41 -16.02
C LYS A 105 -4.58 -27.25 -16.00
N GLU A 106 -3.37 -27.51 -16.46
CA GLU A 106 -2.36 -26.50 -16.78
C GLU A 106 -2.93 -25.57 -17.85
N THR A 107 -2.90 -24.26 -17.59
CA THR A 107 -3.29 -23.23 -18.55
C THR A 107 -1.99 -22.67 -19.14
N GLU A 108 -1.81 -22.87 -20.45
CA GLU A 108 -0.67 -22.38 -21.21
C GLU A 108 -0.54 -20.86 -21.12
N GLU A 109 0.64 -20.42 -20.70
CA GLU A 109 1.06 -19.03 -20.58
C GLU A 109 1.41 -18.50 -21.98
N SER A 110 0.51 -17.70 -22.56
CA SER A 110 0.69 -17.08 -23.87
C SER A 110 1.69 -15.91 -23.77
N ASN A 111 2.93 -16.15 -24.18
CA ASN A 111 3.95 -15.12 -24.40
C ASN A 111 3.60 -14.27 -25.64
N ALA A 112 2.86 -13.18 -25.43
CA ALA A 112 2.66 -12.17 -26.45
C ALA A 112 3.88 -11.22 -26.53
N PRO A 113 4.40 -10.91 -27.73
CA PRO A 113 5.56 -10.04 -27.89
C PRO A 113 5.24 -8.59 -27.50
N LEU A 114 6.17 -7.97 -26.76
CA LEU A 114 6.12 -6.55 -26.40
C LEU A 114 6.14 -5.66 -27.65
N PRO A 115 5.36 -4.55 -27.69
CA PRO A 115 5.38 -3.61 -28.79
C PRO A 115 6.73 -2.88 -28.89
N ALA A 116 7.18 -2.65 -30.13
CA ALA A 116 8.48 -2.04 -30.41
C ALA A 116 8.61 -0.61 -29.85
N PRO A 117 9.75 -0.23 -29.28
CA PRO A 117 9.93 1.00 -28.49
C PRO A 117 9.90 2.33 -29.26
N ASN A 118 9.58 2.35 -30.56
CA ASN A 118 9.76 3.53 -31.42
C ASN A 118 8.54 3.94 -32.26
N ALA A 119 7.33 3.46 -31.94
CA ALA A 119 6.13 3.99 -32.61
C ALA A 119 5.85 5.44 -32.13
N PRO A 120 5.74 6.43 -33.03
CA PRO A 120 5.35 7.78 -32.64
C PRO A 120 3.94 7.75 -32.01
N PRO A 121 3.70 8.47 -30.90
CA PRO A 121 2.42 8.43 -30.22
C PRO A 121 1.30 8.92 -31.14
N PRO A 122 0.12 8.28 -31.14
CA PRO A 122 -1.03 8.72 -31.93
C PRO A 122 -1.38 10.16 -31.57
N GLN A 123 -1.41 11.04 -32.57
CA GLN A 123 -1.78 12.44 -32.39
C GLN A 123 -3.30 12.52 -32.19
N VAL A 124 -3.72 12.52 -30.91
CA VAL A 124 -5.10 12.84 -30.56
C VAL A 124 -5.30 14.35 -30.75
N PRO A 125 -6.35 14.80 -31.48
CA PRO A 125 -6.61 16.22 -31.68
C PRO A 125 -6.78 16.93 -30.33
N SER A 126 -5.84 17.82 -30.02
CA SER A 126 -5.69 18.49 -28.71
C SER A 126 -6.73 19.60 -28.47
N SER A 127 -7.77 19.68 -29.28
CA SER A 127 -8.69 20.82 -29.34
C SER A 127 -9.91 20.70 -28.42
N GLU A 128 -10.29 19.50 -27.96
CA GLU A 128 -11.56 19.28 -27.23
C GLU A 128 -11.45 19.23 -25.69
N LEU A 129 -10.25 19.25 -25.10
CA LEU A 129 -10.05 19.09 -23.66
C LEU A 129 -9.20 20.19 -23.02
N GLN A 130 -9.33 21.44 -23.48
CA GLN A 130 -8.83 22.57 -22.70
C GLN A 130 -9.78 22.84 -21.53
N LEU A 131 -9.58 22.09 -20.44
CA LEU A 131 -10.21 22.35 -19.14
C LEU A 131 -9.75 23.73 -18.64
N ASN A 132 -10.54 24.76 -18.91
CA ASN A 132 -10.30 26.10 -18.38
C ASN A 132 -10.49 26.07 -16.84
N PRO A 133 -9.47 26.37 -16.02
CA PRO A 133 -9.58 26.35 -14.57
C PRO A 133 -10.66 27.29 -14.03
N ALA A 134 -10.96 28.38 -14.74
CA ALA A 134 -12.02 29.31 -14.39
C ALA A 134 -13.43 28.70 -14.56
N ASN A 135 -13.59 27.72 -15.45
CA ASN A 135 -14.84 27.00 -15.64
C ASN A 135 -15.06 25.94 -14.56
N TRP A 136 -14.00 25.41 -13.93
CA TRP A 136 -14.14 24.40 -12.88
C TRP A 136 -14.88 24.95 -11.66
N ALA A 137 -14.56 26.19 -11.24
CA ALA A 137 -15.24 26.83 -10.11
C ALA A 137 -16.76 27.00 -10.37
N ARG A 138 -17.15 27.30 -11.62
CA ARG A 138 -18.56 27.37 -12.04
C ARG A 138 -19.21 25.99 -12.21
N SER A 139 -18.45 24.97 -12.62
CA SER A 139 -18.99 23.62 -12.82
C SER A 139 -19.40 22.90 -11.53
N VAL A 140 -18.82 23.25 -10.38
CA VAL A 140 -19.24 22.65 -9.09
C VAL A 140 -20.64 23.14 -8.68
N GLU A 141 -21.03 24.35 -9.10
CA GLU A 141 -22.38 24.90 -8.90
C GLU A 141 -23.42 24.29 -9.86
N ALA A 142 -22.98 23.55 -10.89
CA ALA A 142 -23.83 22.95 -11.91
C ALA A 142 -23.98 21.42 -11.78
N ILE A 143 -23.64 20.85 -10.62
CA ILE A 143 -23.89 19.43 -10.36
C ILE A 143 -25.40 19.27 -10.10
N PRO A 144 -26.14 18.48 -10.91
CA PRO A 144 -27.57 18.33 -10.73
C PRO A 144 -27.96 17.88 -9.32
N ASP A 145 -29.09 18.40 -8.83
CA ASP A 145 -29.72 17.92 -7.60
C ASP A 145 -29.97 16.41 -7.72
N GLY A 146 -29.37 15.63 -6.82
CA GLY A 146 -29.44 14.16 -6.82
C GLY A 146 -28.13 13.43 -7.18
N CYS A 147 -27.09 14.13 -7.65
CA CYS A 147 -25.76 13.53 -7.81
C CYS A 147 -25.06 13.28 -6.46
N TRP A 148 -25.47 13.99 -5.41
CA TRP A 148 -24.96 13.82 -4.05
C TRP A 148 -25.81 12.81 -3.27
N ARG A 149 -25.14 11.90 -2.56
CA ARG A 149 -25.84 11.04 -1.60
C ARG A 149 -26.15 11.84 -0.34
N PRO A 150 -27.36 11.71 0.24
CA PRO A 150 -27.66 12.33 1.51
C PRO A 150 -26.74 11.78 2.59
N ALA A 151 -26.03 12.66 3.27
CA ALA A 151 -25.23 12.30 4.44
C ALA A 151 -26.14 12.24 5.67
N ARG A 152 -25.94 11.22 6.51
CA ARG A 152 -26.68 11.10 7.79
C ARG A 152 -26.25 12.15 8.82
N ASN A 153 -25.04 12.69 8.68
CA ASN A 153 -24.43 13.63 9.59
C ASN A 153 -24.12 14.96 8.88
N PRO A 154 -24.16 16.10 9.59
CA PRO A 154 -23.79 17.38 9.01
C PRO A 154 -22.32 17.37 8.57
N LEU A 155 -22.09 17.69 7.31
CA LEU A 155 -20.76 17.79 6.73
C LEU A 155 -20.20 19.21 6.92
N ARG A 156 -18.89 19.31 7.13
CA ARG A 156 -18.16 20.58 7.10
C ARG A 156 -17.32 20.64 5.83
N SER A 157 -17.22 21.82 5.24
CA SER A 157 -16.35 22.03 4.07
C SER A 157 -14.88 21.89 4.46
N ILE A 158 -14.10 21.24 3.59
CA ILE A 158 -12.65 21.17 3.71
C ILE A 158 -12.08 22.43 3.05
N PRO A 159 -11.19 23.19 3.72
CA PRO A 159 -10.64 24.42 3.16
C PRO A 159 -9.79 24.13 1.92
N ARG A 160 -9.86 25.05 0.94
CA ARG A 160 -9.12 24.96 -0.32
C ARG A 160 -8.09 26.09 -0.37
N PHE A 161 -6.83 25.77 -0.58
CA PHE A 161 -5.74 26.75 -0.60
C PHE A 161 -4.78 26.50 -1.75
N ALA A 162 -4.14 27.56 -2.25
CA ALA A 162 -3.03 27.44 -3.18
C ALA A 162 -1.88 26.63 -2.54
N THR A 163 -1.12 25.92 -3.37
CA THR A 163 -0.06 25.00 -2.91
C THR A 163 1.03 25.72 -2.09
N ASP A 164 1.28 26.99 -2.39
CA ASP A 164 2.25 27.87 -1.73
C ASP A 164 1.68 28.63 -0.52
N SER A 165 0.39 28.43 -0.19
CA SER A 165 -0.23 29.15 0.92
C SER A 165 0.37 28.74 2.28
N PRO A 166 0.81 29.67 3.14
CA PRO A 166 1.30 29.35 4.48
C PRO A 166 0.20 28.74 5.36
N LEU A 167 -1.06 29.06 5.10
CA LEU A 167 -2.20 28.48 5.81
C LEU A 167 -2.39 27.00 5.45
N ALA A 168 -2.15 26.62 4.19
CA ALA A 168 -2.16 25.21 3.79
C ALA A 168 -1.06 24.43 4.52
N HIS A 169 0.15 24.98 4.57
CA HIS A 169 1.28 24.38 5.28
C HIS A 169 0.99 24.21 6.78
N LYS A 170 0.40 25.21 7.43
CA LYS A 170 -0.01 25.12 8.82
C LYS A 170 -1.03 23.99 9.05
N LEU A 171 -2.05 23.88 8.20
CA LEU A 171 -3.04 22.79 8.32
C LEU A 171 -2.40 21.40 8.11
N LEU A 172 -1.45 21.27 7.17
CA LEU A 172 -0.71 20.03 6.97
C LEU A 172 0.15 19.66 8.18
N GLN A 173 0.83 20.64 8.79
CA GLN A 173 1.61 20.43 10.03
C GLN A 173 0.71 19.99 11.19
N GLU A 174 -0.49 20.55 11.29
CA GLU A 174 -1.52 20.17 12.27
C GLU A 174 -2.21 18.83 11.93
N ARG A 175 -1.82 18.14 10.85
CA ARG A 175 -2.46 16.91 10.32
C ARG A 175 -3.96 17.10 10.04
N ARG A 176 -4.36 18.28 9.61
CA ARG A 176 -5.74 18.62 9.26
C ARG A 176 -5.96 18.52 7.75
N PRO A 177 -7.15 18.09 7.30
CA PRO A 177 -7.44 17.96 5.88
C PRO A 177 -7.47 19.33 5.19
N VAL A 178 -6.89 19.40 4.00
CA VAL A 178 -6.86 20.57 3.14
C VAL A 178 -6.89 20.13 1.68
N VAL A 179 -7.61 20.87 0.83
CA VAL A 179 -7.57 20.67 -0.64
C VAL A 179 -6.56 21.65 -1.23
N LEU A 180 -5.47 21.13 -1.78
CA LEU A 180 -4.49 21.94 -2.48
C LEU A 180 -5.01 22.21 -3.90
N VAL A 181 -5.13 23.49 -4.25
CA VAL A 181 -5.41 23.92 -5.62
C VAL A 181 -4.12 24.45 -6.23
N ALA A 182 -3.98 24.29 -7.55
CA ALA A 182 -2.90 24.96 -8.28
C ALA A 182 -3.00 26.46 -7.99
N ALA A 183 -1.88 27.08 -7.63
CA ALA A 183 -1.85 28.53 -7.47
C ALA A 183 -2.33 29.14 -8.79
N ALA A 184 -3.46 29.86 -8.75
CA ALA A 184 -3.88 30.66 -9.88
C ALA A 184 -2.70 31.56 -10.20
N ALA A 185 -2.18 31.49 -11.43
CA ALA A 185 -0.96 32.15 -11.86
C ALA A 185 -1.03 33.64 -11.50
N ALA A 186 -0.56 34.00 -10.31
CA ALA A 186 -0.49 35.37 -9.87
C ALA A 186 0.62 36.01 -10.70
N ALA A 187 0.19 36.87 -11.65
CA ALA A 187 1.00 37.79 -12.43
C ALA A 187 2.43 37.33 -12.78
N GLY A 188 2.56 36.21 -13.50
CA GLY A 188 3.83 35.82 -14.15
C GLY A 188 4.51 34.57 -13.60
N ALA A 189 4.03 33.98 -12.50
CA ALA A 189 4.47 32.64 -12.11
C ALA A 189 3.87 31.60 -13.08
N LYS A 190 4.71 30.77 -13.73
CA LYS A 190 4.27 29.59 -14.48
C LYS A 190 3.58 28.63 -13.50
N GLY A 191 2.29 28.83 -13.28
CA GLY A 191 1.46 27.98 -12.43
C GLY A 191 1.44 26.57 -12.99
N GLY A 192 2.30 25.71 -12.45
CA GLY A 192 2.34 24.30 -12.80
C GLY A 192 1.05 23.62 -12.33
N SER A 193 0.47 22.78 -13.18
CA SER A 193 -0.53 21.82 -12.72
C SER A 193 0.11 20.96 -11.62
N LEU A 194 -0.56 20.84 -10.47
CA LEU A 194 -0.08 20.04 -9.33
C LEU A 194 0.19 18.59 -9.72
N VAL A 195 -0.57 18.07 -10.70
CA VAL A 195 -0.47 16.68 -11.21
C VAL A 195 0.22 16.66 -12.60
N GLY A 196 0.85 17.77 -12.99
CA GLY A 196 1.42 17.96 -14.33
C GLY A 196 0.37 18.04 -15.45
N ALA A 197 0.78 18.50 -16.62
CA ALA A 197 -0.10 18.55 -17.79
C ALA A 197 -0.47 17.14 -18.32
N ALA A 198 0.30 16.12 -17.95
CA ALA A 198 0.13 14.75 -18.42
C ALA A 198 -1.17 14.11 -17.92
N ALA A 199 -1.54 14.35 -16.66
CA ALA A 199 -2.74 13.74 -16.06
C ALA A 199 -4.05 14.17 -16.76
N HIS A 200 -4.08 15.35 -17.38
CA HIS A 200 -5.26 15.81 -18.12
C HIS A 200 -5.53 15.01 -19.40
N LYS A 201 -4.54 14.27 -19.92
CA LYS A 201 -4.70 13.43 -21.11
C LYS A 201 -5.21 12.03 -20.78
N TRP A 202 -5.29 11.67 -19.51
CA TRP A 202 -5.66 10.32 -19.08
C TRP A 202 -7.17 10.13 -19.19
N THR A 203 -7.60 9.73 -20.38
CA THR A 203 -8.95 9.22 -20.66
C THR A 203 -8.92 7.70 -20.76
N LEU A 204 -10.08 7.04 -20.64
CA LEU A 204 -10.15 5.58 -20.83
C LEU A 204 -9.63 5.16 -22.21
N SER A 205 -9.98 5.91 -23.26
CA SER A 205 -9.47 5.67 -24.62
C SER A 205 -7.96 5.87 -24.74
N TYR A 206 -7.40 6.89 -24.06
CA TYR A 206 -5.95 7.10 -24.04
C TYR A 206 -5.24 5.94 -23.32
N LEU A 207 -5.77 5.51 -22.17
CA LEU A 207 -5.20 4.39 -21.41
C LEU A 207 -5.31 3.07 -22.19
N GLU A 208 -6.43 2.82 -22.86
CA GLU A 208 -6.60 1.64 -23.72
C GLU A 208 -5.58 1.65 -24.87
N GLN A 209 -5.41 2.76 -25.59
CA GLN A 209 -4.46 2.86 -26.70
C GLN A 209 -3.01 2.61 -26.29
N ASN A 210 -2.60 3.07 -25.10
CA ASN A 210 -1.21 3.03 -24.67
C ASN A 210 -0.89 1.85 -23.74
N LEU A 211 -1.89 1.27 -23.06
CA LEU A 211 -1.72 0.28 -21.99
C LEU A 211 -2.72 -0.90 -22.12
N ALA A 212 -3.29 -1.15 -23.31
CA ALA A 212 -4.32 -2.17 -23.56
C ALA A 212 -4.15 -3.49 -22.78
N ASN A 213 -2.96 -4.09 -22.89
CA ASN A 213 -2.66 -5.43 -22.37
C ASN A 213 -2.10 -5.42 -20.93
N MET A 214 -2.01 -4.25 -20.28
CA MET A 214 -1.50 -4.17 -18.91
C MET A 214 -2.52 -4.78 -17.95
N PRO A 215 -2.14 -5.79 -17.13
CA PRO A 215 -3.04 -6.36 -16.14
C PRO A 215 -3.30 -5.33 -15.03
N CYS A 216 -4.55 -5.14 -14.66
CA CYS A 216 -5.00 -4.27 -13.59
C CYS A 216 -5.93 -5.02 -12.62
N THR A 217 -5.90 -4.61 -11.36
CA THR A 217 -6.83 -5.11 -10.34
C THR A 217 -8.13 -4.32 -10.41
N VAL A 218 -9.22 -5.00 -10.74
CA VAL A 218 -10.56 -4.43 -10.84
C VAL A 218 -11.41 -4.98 -9.71
N PHE A 219 -12.03 -4.09 -8.94
CA PHE A 219 -12.98 -4.46 -7.90
C PHE A 219 -14.40 -4.40 -8.47
N ARG A 220 -15.16 -5.48 -8.32
CA ARG A 220 -16.56 -5.57 -8.73
C ARG A 220 -17.43 -5.73 -7.49
N SER A 221 -18.45 -4.88 -7.37
CA SER A 221 -19.45 -4.97 -6.30
C SER A 221 -20.83 -5.15 -6.89
N MET A 222 -21.67 -5.97 -6.25
CA MET A 222 -23.09 -6.11 -6.61
C MET A 222 -23.92 -4.88 -6.17
N ASN A 223 -23.33 -4.01 -5.36
CA ASN A 223 -23.96 -2.79 -4.90
C ASN A 223 -23.03 -1.59 -5.15
N ARG A 224 -23.50 -0.39 -4.81
CA ARG A 224 -22.74 0.85 -5.03
C ARG A 224 -21.73 1.15 -3.91
N PHE A 225 -21.38 0.16 -3.09
CA PHE A 225 -20.43 0.26 -2.00
C PHE A 225 -19.23 -0.65 -2.29
N PHE A 226 -18.03 -0.07 -2.20
CA PHE A 226 -16.78 -0.79 -2.33
C PHE A 226 -16.10 -0.77 -0.97
N ARG A 227 -16.34 -1.82 -0.17
CA ARG A 227 -15.65 -1.97 1.11
C ARG A 227 -14.32 -2.66 0.84
N TYR A 228 -13.22 -1.94 1.08
CA TYR A 228 -11.89 -2.54 1.03
C TYR A 228 -11.73 -3.54 2.19
N SER A 229 -11.16 -4.70 1.88
CA SER A 229 -10.74 -5.69 2.85
C SER A 229 -9.29 -6.07 2.57
N ASP A 230 -8.52 -6.22 3.64
CA ASP A 230 -7.12 -6.65 3.58
C ASP A 230 -7.10 -8.18 3.61
N GLU A 231 -6.85 -8.80 2.44
CA GLU A 231 -6.90 -10.26 2.26
C GLU A 231 -6.02 -10.98 3.30
N SER A 232 -4.81 -10.44 3.56
CA SER A 232 -3.86 -11.01 4.52
C SER A 232 -4.39 -11.06 5.96
N LYS A 233 -5.30 -10.16 6.31
CA LYS A 233 -5.92 -10.10 7.65
C LYS A 233 -7.18 -10.93 7.76
N ASN A 234 -7.82 -11.25 6.64
CA ASN A 234 -9.04 -12.05 6.62
C ASN A 234 -8.77 -13.55 6.81
N GLU A 235 -7.54 -14.02 6.55
CA GLU A 235 -7.13 -15.41 6.79
C GLU A 235 -7.22 -15.82 8.27
N VAL A 236 -7.21 -14.85 9.19
CA VAL A 236 -7.21 -15.07 10.65
C VAL A 236 -8.62 -15.27 11.24
N GLY A 237 -9.59 -15.73 10.43
CA GLY A 237 -10.88 -16.21 10.92
C GLY A 237 -11.89 -15.12 11.34
N PHE A 238 -11.69 -13.87 10.92
CA PHE A 238 -12.76 -12.88 11.04
C PHE A 238 -13.79 -13.14 9.95
N GLU A 239 -14.97 -13.64 10.33
CA GLU A 239 -16.13 -13.75 9.43
C GLU A 239 -16.45 -12.36 8.87
N THR A 240 -15.94 -12.07 7.68
CA THR A 240 -16.37 -10.88 6.94
C THR A 240 -17.84 -11.07 6.62
N ALA A 241 -18.69 -10.18 7.11
CA ALA A 241 -20.12 -10.15 6.82
C ALA A 241 -20.36 -10.40 5.32
N GLU A 242 -20.88 -11.58 4.98
CA GLU A 242 -21.02 -12.07 3.60
C GLU A 242 -21.84 -11.16 2.69
N SER A 243 -22.54 -10.18 3.26
CA SER A 243 -23.44 -9.25 2.57
C SER A 243 -22.75 -8.17 1.74
N PHE A 244 -21.42 -8.01 1.83
CA PHE A 244 -20.67 -7.00 1.07
C PHE A 244 -19.53 -7.60 0.24
N ARG A 245 -19.78 -8.71 -0.45
CA ARG A 245 -18.79 -9.32 -1.35
C ARG A 245 -18.42 -8.36 -2.48
N VAL A 246 -17.26 -7.74 -2.33
CA VAL A 246 -16.52 -7.09 -3.41
C VAL A 246 -15.58 -8.15 -3.99
N GLU A 247 -15.80 -8.51 -5.24
CA GLU A 247 -14.98 -9.46 -5.98
C GLU A 247 -13.76 -8.73 -6.54
N LYS A 248 -12.57 -9.30 -6.36
CA LYS A 248 -11.32 -8.82 -6.94
C LYS A 248 -11.02 -9.60 -8.20
N LEU A 249 -10.91 -8.91 -9.32
CA LEU A 249 -10.63 -9.48 -10.64
C LEU A 249 -9.29 -8.95 -11.15
N THR A 250 -8.57 -9.77 -11.90
CA THR A 250 -7.43 -9.32 -12.70
C THR A 250 -7.88 -9.26 -14.16
N LEU A 251 -7.93 -8.06 -14.74
CA LEU A 251 -8.35 -7.82 -16.12
C LEU A 251 -7.31 -6.97 -16.85
N SER A 252 -7.26 -7.04 -18.18
CA SER A 252 -6.52 -6.04 -18.95
C SER A 252 -7.29 -4.72 -19.01
N ILE A 253 -6.61 -3.59 -19.25
CA ILE A 253 -7.29 -2.29 -19.44
C ILE A 253 -8.27 -2.34 -20.62
N HIS A 254 -7.92 -3.06 -21.69
CA HIS A 254 -8.81 -3.32 -22.82
C HIS A 254 -10.10 -4.05 -22.43
N ASP A 255 -9.97 -5.14 -21.66
CA ASP A 255 -11.13 -5.91 -21.20
C ASP A 255 -11.99 -5.13 -20.20
N PHE A 256 -11.35 -4.28 -19.39
CA PHE A 256 -12.07 -3.35 -18.51
C PHE A 256 -12.86 -2.32 -19.34
N ALA A 257 -12.23 -1.69 -20.34
CA ALA A 257 -12.86 -0.68 -21.18
C ALA A 257 -14.07 -1.21 -21.95
N LYS A 258 -14.02 -2.46 -22.42
CA LYS A 258 -15.17 -3.13 -23.07
C LYS A 258 -16.36 -3.41 -22.15
N ARG A 259 -16.13 -3.49 -20.84
CA ARG A 259 -17.16 -3.82 -19.83
C ARG A 259 -17.75 -2.57 -19.16
N ALA A 260 -17.07 -1.44 -19.24
CA ALA A 260 -17.47 -0.16 -18.67
C ALA A 260 -18.59 0.50 -19.48
#